data_AF-G4YJR4-F1
#
_entry.id   AF-G4YJR4-F1
#
_cell.length_a   1.000
_cell.length_b   1.000
_cell.length_c   1.000
_cell.angle_alpha   90.00
_cell.angle_beta   90.00
_cell.angle_gamma   90.00
#
_symmetry.space_group_name_H-M   'P 1'
#
loop_
_entity.id
_entity.type
_entity.pdbx_description
1 polymer ?
#
loop_
_entity_poly.entity_id
_entity_poly.type
_entity_poly.pdbx_seq_one_letter_code
_entity_poly.pdbx_strand_id
1 'polypeptide(L)' 'MQLIDIFRIIIGRDPPVDMPPMKVKLKPGAIPVKCKACRYSPVHRAFLKKHIDALMASGSCYRNPQSRWCSPPQL' A
#
# COMPACT_ATOMS: atom_id res chain seq x y z
N MET A 1 7.76 -31.02 18.18
CA MET A 1 7.84 -29.74 17.44
C MET A 1 6.71 -29.76 16.43
N GLN A 2 5.67 -28.93 16.60
CA GLN A 2 4.54 -28.88 15.66
C GLN A 2 4.90 -27.94 14.51
N LEU A 3 4.66 -28.38 13.28
CA LEU A 3 4.82 -27.55 12.08
C LEU A 3 3.59 -26.65 11.97
N ILE A 4 3.81 -25.33 12.01
CA ILE A 4 2.77 -24.32 11.82
C ILE A 4 2.84 -23.86 10.36
N ASP A 5 1.70 -23.88 9.66
CA ASP A 5 1.62 -23.38 8.30
C ASP A 5 1.64 -21.84 8.27
N ILE A 6 2.79 -21.31 7.86
CA ILE A 6 3.05 -19.87 7.72
C ILE A 6 2.87 -19.38 6.28
N PHE A 7 2.59 -20.25 5.32
CA PHE A 7 2.40 -19.82 3.93
C PHE A 7 1.06 -19.10 3.78
N ARG A 8 1.06 -18.07 2.93
CA ARG A 8 -0.12 -17.27 2.61
C ARG A 8 -0.20 -17.09 1.11
N ILE A 9 -1.38 -17.38 0.55
CA ILE A 9 -1.68 -17.15 -0.87
C ILE A 9 -2.29 -15.75 -1.07
N ILE A 10 -2.91 -15.20 -0.02
CA ILE A 10 -3.60 -13.92 -0.02
C ILE A 10 -2.99 -13.07 1.10
N ILE A 11 -2.91 -11.75 0.87
CA ILE A 11 -2.44 -10.80 1.87
C ILE A 11 -3.38 -10.85 3.08
N GLY A 12 -2.86 -11.37 4.20
CA GLY A 12 -3.58 -11.50 5.46
C GLY A 12 -3.34 -10.31 6.40
N ARG A 13 -4.06 -10.31 7.52
CA ARG A 13 -3.86 -9.39 8.64
C ARG A 13 -2.97 -10.03 9.70
N ASP A 14 -1.85 -10.61 9.28
CA ASP A 14 -0.86 -11.15 10.21
C ASP A 14 -0.24 -9.99 11.02
N PRO A 15 0.14 -10.22 12.29
CA PRO A 15 0.70 -9.17 13.12
C PRO A 15 2.02 -8.65 12.52
N PRO A 16 2.34 -7.36 12.68
CA PRO A 16 3.64 -6.85 12.30
C PRO A 16 4.73 -7.56 13.11
N VAL A 17 5.93 -7.61 12.53
CA VAL A 17 7.13 -8.03 13.27
C VAL A 17 7.31 -7.13 14.49
N ASP A 18 7.76 -7.71 15.61
CA ASP A 18 8.07 -6.98 16.84
C ASP A 18 9.30 -6.10 16.65
N MET A 19 9.08 -4.93 16.03
CA MET A 19 10.10 -3.96 15.69
C MET A 19 9.49 -2.55 15.69
N PRO A 20 10.24 -1.51 16.10
CA PRO A 20 9.79 -0.14 15.99
C PRO A 20 9.41 0.23 14.54
N PRO A 21 8.41 1.11 14.33
CA PRO A 21 8.03 1.55 13.00
C PRO A 21 9.19 2.17 12.22
N MET A 22 9.30 1.80 10.95
CA MET A 22 10.29 2.39 10.04
C MET A 22 10.04 3.89 9.87
N LYS A 23 11.10 4.70 10.01
CA LYS A 23 11.07 6.14 9.77
C LYS A 23 11.74 6.48 8.44
N VAL A 24 11.00 7.11 7.54
CA VAL A 24 11.52 7.57 6.24
C VAL A 24 12.31 8.88 6.43
N LYS A 25 13.55 8.92 5.94
CA LYS A 25 14.38 10.14 5.90
C LYS A 25 14.37 10.71 4.48
N LEU A 26 13.91 11.95 4.34
CA LEU A 26 13.95 12.66 3.06
C LEU A 26 15.34 13.25 2.81
N LYS A 27 15.72 13.35 1.53
CA LYS A 27 16.94 14.05 1.12
C LYS A 27 16.81 15.56 1.41
N PRO A 28 17.91 16.28 1.72
CA PRO A 28 17.89 17.73 1.85
C PRO A 28 17.26 18.39 0.61
N GLY A 29 16.35 19.35 0.81
CA GLY A 29 15.65 20.05 -0.26
C GLY A 29 14.48 19.31 -0.91
N ALA A 30 14.10 18.11 -0.42
CA ALA A 30 12.95 17.40 -0.95
C ALA A 30 11.63 18.17 -0.72
N ILE A 31 10.89 18.41 -1.80
CA ILE A 31 9.58 19.07 -1.77
C ILE A 31 8.45 18.08 -2.12
N PRO A 32 7.25 18.22 -1.52
CA PRO A 32 6.11 17.39 -1.86
C PRO A 32 5.72 17.48 -3.34
N VAL A 33 5.46 16.34 -3.96
CA VAL A 33 4.94 16.25 -5.33
C VAL A 33 3.64 15.46 -5.32
N LYS A 34 2.62 16.00 -6.00
CA LYS A 34 1.32 15.34 -6.17
C LYS A 34 1.04 15.14 -7.66
N CYS A 35 1.05 13.90 -8.11
CA CYS A 35 0.74 13.59 -9.50
C CYS A 35 -0.74 13.90 -9.82
N LYS A 36 -1.02 14.17 -11.10
CA LYS A 36 -2.40 14.25 -11.60
C LYS A 36 -3.02 12.86 -11.65
N ALA A 37 -4.35 12.79 -11.63
CA ALA A 37 -5.07 11.52 -11.76
C ALA A 37 -4.79 10.90 -13.15
N CYS A 38 -4.27 9.67 -13.17
CA CYS A 38 -4.06 8.91 -14.39
C CYS A 38 -5.37 8.29 -14.89
N ARG A 39 -5.57 8.27 -16.21
CA ARG A 39 -6.67 7.56 -16.86
C ARG A 39 -6.25 6.11 -17.10
N TYR A 40 -7.09 5.17 -16.68
CA TYR A 40 -6.86 3.73 -16.83
C TYR A 40 -8.02 3.10 -17.61
N SER A 41 -7.73 2.04 -18.36
CA SER A 41 -8.76 1.24 -19.02
C SER A 41 -9.73 0.65 -17.96
N PRO A 42 -10.98 0.32 -18.33
CA PRO A 42 -11.93 -0.28 -17.39
C PRO A 42 -11.39 -1.53 -16.68
N VAL A 43 -10.67 -2.39 -17.41
CA VAL A 43 -10.05 -3.62 -16.88
C VAL A 43 -9.01 -3.29 -15.81
N HIS A 44 -8.11 -2.35 -16.09
CA HIS A 44 -7.08 -1.95 -15.13
C HIS A 44 -7.69 -1.28 -13.89
N ARG A 45 -8.75 -0.48 -14.06
CA ARG A 45 -9.48 0.13 -12.93
C ARG A 45 -10.11 -0.93 -12.03
N ALA A 46 -10.71 -1.96 -12.60
CA ALA A 46 -11.31 -3.05 -11.84
C ALA A 46 -10.26 -3.82 -11.04
N PHE A 47 -9.10 -4.09 -11.65
CA PHE A 47 -7.97 -4.72 -10.97
C PHE A 47 -7.46 -3.86 -9.81
N LEU A 48 -7.15 -2.58 -10.05
CA LEU A 48 -6.66 -1.67 -9.02
C LEU A 48 -7.65 -1.56 -7.86
N LYS A 49 -8.95 -1.48 -8.14
CA LYS A 49 -9.98 -1.46 -7.10
C LYS A 49 -9.92 -2.72 -6.23
N LYS A 50 -9.95 -3.91 -6.85
CA LYS A 50 -9.88 -5.19 -6.13
C LYS A 50 -8.60 -5.30 -5.28
N HIS A 51 -7.47 -4.87 -5.82
CA HIS A 51 -6.18 -4.91 -5.13
C HIS A 51 -6.15 -3.96 -3.93
N ILE A 52 -6.59 -2.72 -4.09
CA ILE A 52 -6.66 -1.73 -3.01
C ILE A 52 -7.63 -2.18 -1.92
N ASP A 53 -8.78 -2.74 -2.28
CA ASP A 53 -9.76 -3.24 -1.32
C ASP A 53 -9.16 -4.37 -0.46
N ALA A 54 -8.35 -5.26 -1.05
CA ALA A 54 -7.62 -6.29 -0.31
C ALA A 54 -6.59 -5.71 0.67
N LEU A 55 -5.82 -4.69 0.25
CA LEU A 55 -4.85 -4.01 1.11
C LEU A 55 -5.50 -3.22 2.26
N MET A 56 -6.69 -2.65 2.02
CA MET A 56 -7.46 -1.99 3.06
C MET A 56 -8.00 -3.02 4.07
N ALA A 57 -8.49 -4.16 3.59
CA ALA A 57 -9.00 -5.24 4.45
C ALA A 57 -7.90 -5.88 5.32
N SER A 58 -6.67 -6.01 4.80
CA SER A 58 -5.53 -6.50 5.58
C SER A 58 -4.99 -5.48 6.58
N GLY A 59 -5.43 -4.21 6.52
CA GLY A 59 -4.90 -3.12 7.34
C GLY A 59 -3.53 -2.62 6.87
N SER A 60 -3.07 -3.02 5.69
CA SER A 60 -1.80 -2.58 5.11
C SER A 60 -1.86 -1.16 4.54
N CYS A 61 -3.06 -0.65 4.26
CA CYS A 61 -3.29 0.70 3.74
C CYS A 61 -4.46 1.39 4.45
N TYR A 62 -4.46 2.72 4.40
CA TYR A 62 -5.57 3.56 4.88
C TYR A 62 -5.81 4.74 3.93
N ARG A 63 -6.99 5.35 4.01
CA ARG A 63 -7.34 6.53 3.20
C ARG A 63 -6.70 7.79 3.80
N ASN A 64 -5.87 8.48 3.03
CA ASN A 64 -5.26 9.76 3.41
C ASN A 64 -5.52 10.86 2.34
N PRO A 65 -6.69 11.52 2.36
CA PRO A 65 -7.01 12.55 1.38
C PRO A 65 -6.14 13.83 1.51
N GLN A 66 -5.56 14.04 2.70
CA GLN A 66 -4.74 15.21 3.02
C GLN A 66 -3.26 15.05 2.62
N SER A 67 -2.89 13.91 2.02
CA SER A 67 -1.51 13.71 1.59
C SER A 67 -1.06 14.78 0.58
N ARG A 68 0.08 15.39 0.88
CA ARG A 68 0.81 16.29 -0.01
C ARG A 68 1.65 15.54 -1.05
N TRP A 69 1.84 14.23 -0.85
CA TRP A 69 2.61 13.34 -1.73
C TRP A 69 1.69 12.38 -2.47
N CYS A 70 1.87 12.23 -3.77
CA CYS A 70 1.15 11.24 -4.57
C CYS A 70 1.96 10.88 -5.82
N SER A 71 2.16 9.59 -6.04
CA SER A 71 2.74 9.01 -7.25
C SER A 71 1.66 8.25 -8.03
N PRO A 72 1.80 8.11 -9.36
CA PRO A 72 0.88 7.26 -10.12
C PRO A 72 1.03 5.81 -9.66
N PRO A 73 -0.06 5.02 -9.60
CA PRO A 73 0.09 3.59 -9.37
C PRO A 73 0.81 2.96 -10.57
N GLN A 74 1.82 2.15 -10.24
CA GLN A 74 2.42 1.22 -11.20
C GLN A 74 1.41 0.09 -11.44
N LEU A 75 1.04 -0.09 -12.70
CA LEU A 75 0.27 -1.25 -13.15
C LEU A 75 1.21 -2.39 -13.51
#